data_AF-A0A1E4JNC5-F1
#
_entry.id   AF-A0A1E4JNC5-F1
#
_cell.length_a   1.000
_cell.length_b   1.000
_cell.length_c   1.000
_cell.angle_alpha   90.00
_cell.angle_beta   90.00
_cell.angle_gamma   90.00
#
_symmetry.space_group_name_H-M   'P 1'
#
loop_
_entity.id
_entity.type
_entity.pdbx_description
1 polymer ?
#
loop_
_entity_poly.entity_id
_entity_poly.type
_entity_poly.pdbx_seq_one_letter_code
_entity_poly.pdbx_strand_id
1 'polypeptide(L)'
;MFAIVRTGGKQYRVAAGDKIAVEKIEGAAGDTVSLGDILLAGDGGEVKDAKGLTVSAEIIAQTRGEKVIVFKKRRRHNYRRRNGHRQSLTLLRILSVGEAKKAAPKKEAAPKEDAAPAAEAKAAPVEKKAAAPKKAAAPKAEATEKKPAAKKAAPKKDA
;
A
#
# COMPACT_ATOMS: atom_id res chain seq x y z
N MET A 1 4.64 -32.85 -0.72
CA MET A 1 5.89 -32.09 -0.50
C MET A 1 5.63 -30.72 0.10
N PHE A 2 6.47 -30.26 1.02
CA PHE A 2 6.55 -28.88 1.52
C PHE A 2 8.01 -28.43 1.62
N ALA A 3 8.24 -27.12 1.75
CA ALA A 3 9.56 -26.53 2.01
C ALA A 3 9.49 -25.42 3.07
N ILE A 4 10.64 -25.09 3.66
CA ILE A 4 10.86 -23.87 4.45
C ILE A 4 11.78 -22.96 3.64
N VAL A 5 11.22 -21.87 3.13
CA VAL A 5 11.91 -20.89 2.27
C VAL A 5 12.27 -19.66 3.09
N ARG A 6 13.48 -19.15 2.95
CA ARG A 6 13.90 -17.87 3.52
C ARG A 6 13.77 -16.78 2.46
N THR A 7 13.02 -15.72 2.77
CA THR A 7 12.86 -14.56 1.88
C THR A 7 12.49 -13.31 2.69
N GLY A 8 12.97 -12.13 2.28
CA GLY A 8 12.76 -10.89 3.02
C GLY A 8 13.28 -10.91 4.48
N GLY A 9 14.30 -11.72 4.77
CA GLY A 9 14.82 -11.94 6.12
C GLY A 9 13.94 -12.80 7.04
N LYS A 10 12.85 -13.38 6.52
CA LYS A 10 11.89 -14.22 7.25
C LYS A 10 11.87 -15.64 6.69
N GLN A 11 11.39 -16.60 7.47
CA GLN A 11 11.19 -17.99 7.04
C GLN A 11 9.70 -18.28 6.87
N TYR A 12 9.34 -19.00 5.81
CA TYR A 12 7.97 -19.37 5.48
C TYR A 12 7.89 -20.86 5.16
N ARG A 13 6.98 -21.58 5.81
CA ARG A 13 6.58 -22.93 5.39
C ARG A 13 5.63 -22.80 4.20
N VAL A 14 5.89 -23.56 3.13
CA VAL A 14 5.12 -23.52 1.88
C VAL A 14 4.91 -24.91 1.28
N ALA A 15 3.75 -25.10 0.67
CA ALA A 15 3.40 -26.19 -0.24
C ALA A 15 2.89 -25.63 -1.58
N ALA A 16 2.76 -26.48 -2.59
CA ALA A 16 2.19 -26.07 -3.88
C ALA A 16 0.72 -25.64 -3.73
N GLY A 17 0.36 -24.49 -4.30
CA GLY A 17 -0.96 -23.87 -4.19
C GLY A 17 -1.09 -22.77 -3.12
N ASP A 18 -0.18 -22.72 -2.13
CA ASP A 18 -0.23 -21.75 -1.03
C ASP A 18 -0.15 -20.30 -1.52
N LYS A 19 -0.69 -19.38 -0.70
CA LYS A 19 -0.58 -17.93 -0.89
C LYS A 19 0.12 -17.31 0.32
N ILE A 20 1.25 -16.62 0.09
CA ILE A 20 2.04 -15.99 1.15
C ILE A 20 2.24 -14.50 0.90
N ALA A 21 2.30 -13.71 1.98
CA ALA A 21 2.69 -12.31 1.96
C ALA A 21 4.15 -12.18 2.41
N VAL A 22 5.00 -11.76 1.49
CA VAL A 22 6.45 -11.55 1.71
C VAL A 22 6.80 -10.06 1.56
N GLU A 23 8.04 -9.69 1.86
CA GLU A 23 8.55 -8.33 1.61
C GLU A 23 8.53 -7.98 0.11
N LYS A 24 8.87 -6.74 -0.26
CA LYS A 24 8.92 -6.34 -1.69
C LYS A 24 9.98 -7.16 -2.43
N ILE A 25 9.55 -7.84 -3.50
CA ILE A 25 10.39 -8.47 -4.53
C ILE A 25 10.18 -7.71 -5.85
N GLU A 26 11.13 -7.79 -6.77
CA GLU A 26 11.05 -7.16 -8.09
C GLU A 26 10.27 -8.02 -9.10
N GLY A 27 9.75 -7.38 -10.16
CA GLY A 27 8.77 -7.97 -11.09
C GLY A 27 7.40 -7.28 -11.04
N ALA A 28 6.47 -7.73 -11.89
CA ALA A 28 5.08 -7.28 -11.98
C ALA A 28 4.09 -8.39 -11.57
N ALA A 29 2.78 -8.09 -11.58
CA ALA A 29 1.75 -9.11 -11.36
C ALA A 29 1.68 -10.07 -12.57
N GLY A 30 1.62 -11.37 -12.31
CA GLY A 30 1.68 -12.43 -13.32
C GLY A 30 3.09 -12.85 -13.73
N ASP A 31 4.14 -12.36 -13.07
CA ASP A 31 5.53 -12.81 -13.26
C ASP A 31 5.89 -14.00 -12.36
N THR A 32 6.73 -14.88 -12.88
CA THR A 32 7.22 -16.07 -12.17
C THR A 32 8.56 -15.76 -11.50
N VAL A 33 8.61 -15.91 -10.17
CA VAL A 33 9.81 -15.74 -9.34
C VAL A 33 10.34 -17.11 -8.91
N SER A 34 11.66 -17.27 -8.96
CA SER A 34 12.37 -18.43 -8.43
C SER A 34 12.93 -18.11 -7.04
N LEU A 35 12.62 -18.94 -6.04
CA LEU A 35 13.14 -18.83 -4.67
C LEU A 35 14.08 -20.01 -4.39
N GLY A 36 15.39 -19.76 -4.39
CA GLY A 36 16.44 -20.77 -4.17
C GLY A 36 17.00 -20.85 -2.74
N ASP A 37 16.66 -19.93 -1.85
CA ASP A 37 17.10 -19.93 -0.45
C ASP A 37 16.18 -20.80 0.41
N ILE A 38 16.40 -22.12 0.33
CA ILE A 38 15.59 -23.15 0.99
C ILE A 38 16.39 -23.74 2.16
N LEU A 39 15.78 -23.79 3.34
CA LEU A 39 16.41 -24.28 4.57
C LEU A 39 16.06 -25.73 4.88
N LEU A 40 14.89 -26.19 4.42
CA LEU A 40 14.36 -27.53 4.66
C LEU A 40 13.37 -27.90 3.55
N ALA A 41 13.32 -29.17 3.15
CA ALA A 41 12.22 -29.75 2.39
C ALA A 41 11.71 -31.03 3.07
N GLY A 42 10.51 -31.47 2.73
CA GLY A 42 9.98 -32.72 3.26
C GLY A 42 8.74 -33.23 2.56
N ASP A 43 8.43 -34.51 2.72
CA ASP A 43 7.20 -35.12 2.23
C ASP A 43 6.71 -36.24 3.18
N GLY A 44 5.39 -36.37 3.38
CA GLY A 44 4.75 -37.35 4.27
C GLY A 44 5.11 -37.27 5.77
N GLY A 45 6.24 -36.68 6.14
CA GLY A 45 6.88 -36.75 7.46
C GLY A 45 8.40 -36.89 7.36
N GLU A 46 8.91 -37.37 6.23
CA GLU A 46 10.34 -37.43 5.92
C GLU A 46 10.92 -36.04 5.63
N VAL A 47 12.12 -35.78 6.13
CA VAL A 47 12.95 -34.62 5.77
C VAL A 47 13.80 -34.96 4.55
N LYS A 48 13.87 -34.04 3.59
CA LYS A 48 14.71 -34.15 2.39
C LYS A 48 15.71 -32.99 2.35
N ASP A 49 16.90 -33.28 1.84
CA ASP A 49 17.96 -32.28 1.67
C ASP A 49 17.46 -31.09 0.83
N ALA A 50 17.75 -29.86 1.27
CA ALA A 50 17.31 -28.65 0.59
C ALA A 50 18.25 -28.22 -0.57
N LYS A 51 19.41 -28.86 -0.70
CA LYS A 51 20.45 -28.50 -1.68
C LYS A 51 19.95 -28.72 -3.12
N GLY A 52 20.00 -27.67 -3.93
CA GLY A 52 19.62 -27.71 -5.35
C GLY A 52 18.11 -27.66 -5.62
N LEU A 53 17.25 -27.69 -4.59
CA LEU A 53 15.82 -27.50 -4.76
C LEU A 53 15.50 -26.04 -5.13
N THR A 54 14.33 -25.81 -5.71
CA THR A 54 13.82 -24.48 -6.01
C THR A 54 12.32 -24.43 -5.73
N VAL A 55 11.84 -23.27 -5.27
CA VAL A 55 10.40 -23.00 -5.18
C VAL A 55 10.02 -21.98 -6.24
N SER A 56 9.19 -22.40 -7.20
CA SER A 56 8.63 -21.52 -8.23
C SER A 56 7.35 -20.89 -7.71
N ALA A 57 7.26 -19.57 -7.79
CA ALA A 57 6.11 -18.79 -7.35
C ALA A 57 5.66 -17.80 -8.42
N GLU A 58 4.39 -17.39 -8.38
CA GLU A 58 3.79 -16.35 -9.21
C GLU A 58 3.47 -15.12 -8.35
N ILE A 59 3.81 -13.92 -8.81
CA ILE A 59 3.38 -12.67 -8.17
C ILE A 59 1.89 -12.45 -8.47
N ILE A 60 1.03 -12.60 -7.47
CA ILE A 60 -0.40 -12.27 -7.57
C ILE A 60 -0.57 -10.75 -7.65
N ALA A 61 0.08 -10.02 -6.72
CA ALA A 61 -0.01 -8.58 -6.61
C ALA A 61 1.12 -8.01 -5.75
N GLN A 62 1.56 -6.79 -6.07
CA GLN A 62 2.28 -5.94 -5.11
C GLN A 62 1.28 -5.04 -4.39
N THR A 63 1.32 -5.02 -3.06
CA THR A 63 0.37 -4.28 -2.23
C THR A 63 1.10 -3.43 -1.19
N ARG A 64 0.34 -2.61 -0.45
CA ARG A 64 0.84 -1.95 0.75
C ARG A 64 0.01 -2.39 1.96
N GLY A 65 0.69 -2.95 2.95
CA GLY A 65 0.09 -3.39 4.21
C GLY A 65 -0.53 -2.25 5.01
N GLU A 66 -1.10 -2.58 6.17
CA GLU A 66 -1.83 -1.65 7.02
C GLU A 66 -1.03 -0.41 7.45
N LYS A 67 -1.74 0.68 7.78
CA LYS A 67 -1.10 1.95 8.14
C LYS A 67 -0.76 1.97 9.63
N VAL A 68 0.45 1.54 9.97
CA VAL A 68 1.01 1.69 11.31
C VAL A 68 1.25 3.17 11.60
N ILE A 69 0.65 3.70 12.69
CA ILE A 69 0.77 5.11 13.07
C ILE A 69 1.84 5.26 14.16
N VAL A 70 3.00 5.80 13.78
CA VAL A 70 4.09 6.13 14.70
C VAL A 70 3.82 7.50 15.32
N PHE A 71 3.35 7.51 16.56
CA PHE A 71 3.18 8.73 17.36
C PHE A 71 4.32 8.89 18.37
N LYS A 72 5.00 10.04 18.35
CA LYS A 72 6.06 10.40 19.29
C LYS A 72 5.68 11.69 20.02
N LYS A 73 5.72 11.70 21.36
CA LYS A 73 5.36 12.84 22.21
C LYS A 73 6.32 12.94 23.39
N ARG A 74 6.81 14.15 23.71
CA ARG A 74 7.53 14.43 24.97
C ARG A 74 6.66 15.32 25.86
N ARG A 75 6.42 14.90 27.10
CA ARG A 75 5.61 15.65 28.08
C ARG A 75 6.26 17.01 28.38
N ARG A 76 5.48 18.08 28.55
CA ARG A 76 5.92 19.48 28.82
C ARG A 76 6.86 20.16 27.80
N HIS A 77 7.39 19.47 26.79
CA HIS A 77 8.31 20.05 25.78
C HIS A 77 7.64 20.48 24.46
N ASN A 78 6.31 20.54 24.38
CA ASN A 78 5.49 20.79 23.16
C ASN A 78 5.73 19.86 21.94
N TYR A 79 6.76 19.02 21.96
CA TYR A 79 7.08 18.04 20.92
C TYR A 79 6.01 16.96 20.81
N ARG A 80 5.34 16.94 19.65
CA ARG A 80 4.44 15.88 19.18
C ARG A 80 4.64 15.69 17.66
N ARG A 81 4.80 14.44 17.22
CA ARG A 81 4.90 14.06 15.80
C ARG A 81 4.03 12.81 15.57
N ARG A 82 3.30 12.76 14.45
CA ARG A 82 2.42 11.66 14.07
C ARG A 82 2.67 11.31 12.61
N ASN A 83 3.41 10.24 12.35
CA ASN A 83 3.75 9.79 11.01
C ASN A 83 3.06 8.45 10.75
N GLY A 84 2.65 8.19 9.50
CA GLY A 84 2.13 6.88 9.10
C GLY A 84 3.16 6.12 8.28
N HIS A 85 3.42 4.86 8.62
CA HIS A 85 4.13 3.91 7.77
C HIS A 85 3.12 2.97 7.09
N ARG A 86 3.49 2.42 5.94
CA ARG A 86 2.85 1.25 5.30
C ARG A 86 3.94 0.44 4.62
N GLN A 87 4.15 -0.80 5.07
CA GLN A 87 5.10 -1.71 4.43
C GLN A 87 4.63 -2.06 3.01
N SER A 88 5.57 -2.19 2.07
CA SER A 88 5.28 -2.73 0.73
C SER A 88 5.46 -4.24 0.78
N LEU A 89 4.47 -4.98 0.29
CA LEU A 89 4.40 -6.44 0.39
C LEU A 89 4.15 -7.06 -0.98
N THR A 90 4.70 -8.24 -1.21
CA THR A 90 4.41 -9.05 -2.41
C THR A 90 3.51 -10.21 -2.00
N LEU A 91 2.36 -10.36 -2.65
CA LEU A 91 1.53 -11.55 -2.54
C LEU A 91 2.01 -12.56 -3.59
N LEU A 92 2.56 -13.68 -3.13
CA LEU A 92 3.00 -14.78 -3.98
C LEU A 92 1.99 -15.93 -3.92
N ARG A 93 1.77 -16.59 -5.05
CA ARG A 93 1.20 -17.95 -5.13
C ARG A 93 2.33 -18.93 -5.36
N ILE A 94 2.41 -20.01 -4.59
CA ILE A 94 3.39 -21.07 -4.80
C ILE A 94 2.89 -22.00 -5.91
N LEU A 95 3.66 -22.14 -6.99
CA LEU A 95 3.31 -23.01 -8.12
C LEU A 95 3.84 -24.43 -7.90
N SER A 96 5.10 -24.56 -7.52
CA SER A 96 5.78 -25.85 -7.34
C SER A 96 6.95 -25.76 -6.37
N VAL A 97 7.19 -26.85 -5.65
CA VAL A 97 8.35 -27.09 -4.80
C VAL A 97 9.07 -28.32 -5.38
N GLY A 98 10.28 -28.16 -5.94
CA GLY A 98 10.97 -29.27 -6.62
C GLY A 98 12.05 -28.83 -7.61
N GLU A 99 12.46 -29.76 -8.48
CA GLU A 99 13.52 -29.52 -9.46
C GLU A 99 13.17 -28.47 -10.52
N ALA A 100 14.20 -27.81 -11.04
CA ALA A 100 14.09 -26.60 -11.83
C ALA A 100 13.54 -26.85 -13.25
N LYS A 101 12.21 -26.81 -13.38
CA LYS A 101 11.58 -26.35 -14.64
C LYS A 101 11.91 -24.88 -14.84
N LYS A 102 13.08 -24.63 -15.44
CA LYS A 102 13.58 -23.34 -15.92
C LYS A 102 12.46 -22.64 -16.68
N ALA A 103 11.87 -21.61 -16.07
CA ALA A 103 10.77 -20.87 -16.67
C ALA A 103 11.25 -20.28 -18.00
N ALA A 104 10.57 -20.63 -19.09
CA ALA A 104 10.86 -20.04 -20.39
C ALA A 104 10.61 -18.52 -20.31
N PRO A 105 11.51 -17.67 -20.83
CA PRO A 105 11.27 -16.23 -20.83
C PRO A 105 9.98 -15.94 -21.60
N LYS A 106 9.05 -15.19 -20.99
CA LYS A 106 7.95 -14.58 -21.73
C LYS A 106 8.59 -13.67 -22.79
N LYS A 107 8.41 -14.03 -24.06
CA LYS A 107 8.90 -13.31 -25.23
C LYS A 107 8.56 -11.82 -25.09
N GLU A 108 9.57 -10.96 -25.23
CA GLU A 108 9.37 -9.52 -25.26
C GLU A 108 8.38 -9.14 -26.36
N ALA A 109 7.32 -8.42 -26.00
CA ALA A 109 6.50 -7.71 -26.96
C ALA A 109 7.26 -6.43 -27.36
N ALA A 110 8.12 -6.56 -28.37
CA ALA A 110 8.86 -5.43 -28.93
C ALA A 110 7.90 -4.28 -29.31
N PRO A 111 8.30 -3.01 -29.09
CA PRO A 111 7.41 -1.87 -29.30
C PRO A 111 7.05 -1.69 -30.77
N LYS A 112 5.85 -1.17 -31.01
CA LYS A 112 5.49 -0.50 -32.26
C LYS A 112 5.34 0.99 -31.99
N GLU A 113 6.43 1.72 -32.15
CA GLU A 113 6.35 3.05 -32.73
C GLU A 113 6.17 2.88 -34.24
N ASP A 114 5.25 3.61 -34.86
CA ASP A 114 5.51 4.25 -36.16
C ASP A 114 4.47 5.34 -36.49
N ALA A 115 4.84 6.25 -37.40
CA ALA A 115 3.99 7.22 -38.10
C ALA A 115 3.12 8.23 -37.29
N ALA A 116 3.72 9.37 -36.96
CA ALA A 116 3.10 10.69 -37.17
C ALA A 116 3.39 11.18 -38.63
N PRO A 117 3.10 12.42 -39.11
CA PRO A 117 2.39 13.56 -38.50
C PRO A 117 1.37 14.30 -39.42
N ALA A 118 0.66 15.32 -38.90
CA ALA A 118 0.23 16.52 -39.67
C ALA A 118 -0.26 17.69 -38.77
N ALA A 119 0.27 18.90 -39.02
CA ALA A 119 -0.28 20.27 -38.82
C ALA A 119 -1.35 20.55 -37.72
N GLU A 120 -1.11 21.40 -36.72
CA GLU A 120 -1.08 22.90 -36.74
C GLU A 120 -2.45 23.59 -36.96
N ALA A 121 -2.81 24.70 -36.29
CA ALA A 121 -2.27 25.42 -35.13
C ALA A 121 -3.28 26.46 -34.59
N LYS A 122 -3.13 26.89 -33.31
CA LYS A 122 -3.54 28.18 -32.66
C LYS A 122 -3.80 27.98 -31.14
N ALA A 123 -3.66 28.95 -30.24
CA ALA A 123 -2.69 30.05 -30.03
C ALA A 123 -3.02 30.78 -28.71
N ALA A 124 -2.01 31.24 -27.97
CA ALA A 124 -2.04 32.29 -26.92
C ALA A 124 -3.01 32.17 -25.69
N PRO A 125 -2.49 32.00 -24.46
CA PRO A 125 -3.15 32.42 -23.23
C PRO A 125 -2.90 33.91 -22.93
N VAL A 126 -3.84 34.61 -22.28
CA VAL A 126 -3.74 36.04 -21.94
C VAL A 126 -3.50 36.24 -20.44
N GLU A 127 -2.70 37.25 -20.10
CA GLU A 127 -2.20 37.51 -18.74
C GLU A 127 -3.14 38.32 -17.81
N LYS A 128 -2.90 38.16 -16.50
CA LYS A 128 -2.92 39.17 -15.42
C LYS A 128 -4.00 40.27 -15.45
N LYS A 129 -4.77 40.33 -14.35
CA LYS A 129 -4.92 41.59 -13.61
C LYS A 129 -5.02 41.36 -12.11
N ALA A 130 -4.21 42.08 -11.34
CA ALA A 130 -4.26 42.08 -9.87
C ALA A 130 -4.72 43.46 -9.38
N ALA A 131 -5.65 43.50 -8.41
CA ALA A 131 -5.93 44.68 -7.60
C ALA A 131 -6.73 44.34 -6.34
N ALA A 132 -6.19 44.76 -5.19
CA ALA A 132 -6.86 44.99 -3.91
C ALA A 132 -6.06 46.14 -3.23
N PRO A 133 -6.47 46.77 -2.10
CA PRO A 133 -7.58 46.42 -1.19
C PRO A 133 -8.37 47.66 -0.64
N LYS A 134 -9.16 47.43 0.44
CA LYS A 134 -9.52 48.34 1.56
C LYS A 134 -10.93 49.01 1.63
N LYS A 135 -11.74 48.41 2.53
CA LYS A 135 -12.20 48.97 3.84
C LYS A 135 -13.56 49.71 3.91
N ALA A 136 -14.21 49.56 5.09
CA ALA A 136 -15.43 50.22 5.61
C ALA A 136 -16.78 49.72 5.01
N ALA A 137 -17.89 49.62 5.75
CA ALA A 137 -18.11 49.61 7.22
C ALA A 137 -19.46 48.93 7.59
N ALA A 138 -19.67 48.71 8.88
CA ALA A 138 -20.95 48.37 9.54
C ALA A 138 -21.24 49.48 10.60
N PRO A 139 -22.45 49.65 11.23
CA PRO A 139 -23.37 48.57 11.64
C PRO A 139 -24.90 48.89 11.70
N LYS A 140 -25.71 47.86 12.04
CA LYS A 140 -27.09 47.89 12.62
C LYS A 140 -28.22 48.55 11.79
N ALA A 141 -29.50 48.22 11.91
CA ALA A 141 -30.26 47.07 12.47
C ALA A 141 -31.76 47.26 12.04
N GLU A 142 -32.84 46.60 12.50
CA GLU A 142 -33.14 45.50 13.46
C GLU A 142 -34.52 44.89 13.02
N ALA A 143 -34.98 43.74 13.54
CA ALA A 143 -36.35 43.22 13.28
C ALA A 143 -36.90 42.36 14.45
N THR A 144 -38.23 42.23 14.57
CA THR A 144 -38.92 41.94 15.85
C THR A 144 -39.50 40.53 16.08
N GLU A 145 -39.39 40.11 17.35
CA GLU A 145 -40.29 39.28 18.17
C GLU A 145 -40.97 37.98 17.64
N LYS A 146 -40.79 36.89 18.41
CA LYS A 146 -41.92 36.05 18.90
C LYS A 146 -41.55 35.22 20.16
N LYS A 147 -42.59 34.73 20.85
CA LYS A 147 -42.65 34.26 22.26
C LYS A 147 -41.69 33.10 22.69
N PRO A 148 -41.47 32.90 24.02
CA PRO A 148 -40.46 31.98 24.57
C PRO A 148 -40.99 30.57 24.94
N ALA A 149 -40.05 29.66 25.26
CA ALA A 149 -40.29 28.35 25.88
C ALA A 149 -39.60 28.23 27.27
N ALA A 150 -40.12 27.37 28.14
CA ALA A 150 -39.97 27.48 29.60
C ALA A 150 -38.65 26.94 30.22
N LYS A 151 -38.30 27.50 31.39
CA LYS A 151 -37.38 26.89 32.37
C LYS A 151 -38.14 25.98 33.34
N LYS A 152 -37.70 24.73 33.52
CA LYS A 152 -37.78 23.94 34.77
C LYS A 152 -36.46 23.14 34.85
N ALA A 153 -35.57 23.43 35.80
CA ALA A 153 -35.62 23.11 37.24
C ALA A 153 -35.07 21.70 37.49
N ALA A 154 -33.89 21.62 38.13
CA ALA A 154 -33.23 20.38 38.51
C ALA A 154 -33.50 20.07 40.00
N PRO A 155 -33.67 18.79 40.38
CA PRO A 155 -33.81 18.40 41.78
C PRO A 155 -32.44 18.43 42.49
N LYS A 156 -32.44 18.86 43.76
CA LYS A 156 -31.34 18.56 44.69
C LYS A 156 -31.35 17.07 45.06
N LYS A 157 -30.23 16.57 45.54
CA LYS A 157 -30.17 15.37 46.40
C LYS A 157 -29.70 15.80 47.78
N ASP A 158 -30.32 15.23 48.81
CA ASP A 158 -29.87 15.26 50.18
C ASP A 158 -29.42 13.84 50.55
N ALA A 159 -28.14 13.69 50.92
CA ALA A 159 -27.48 12.54 51.55
C ALA A 159 -26.00 12.88 51.75
#